data_AF-A0A0K8QGW9-F1
#
_entry.id   AF-A0A0K8QGW9-F1
#
_cell.length_a   1.000
_cell.length_b   1.000
_cell.length_c   1.000
_cell.angle_alpha   90.00
_cell.angle_beta   90.00
_cell.angle_gamma   90.00
#
_symmetry.space_group_name_H-M   'P 1'
#
loop_
_entity.id
_entity.type
_entity.pdbx_description
1 polymer ?
#
loop_
_entity_poly.entity_id
_entity_poly.type
_entity_poly.pdbx_seq_one_letter_code
_entity_poly.pdbx_strand_id
1 'polypeptide(L)'
;MELRSITPGRPPVWQNAGEFHVLPSDNDRDWDVQTWKEIGQGYSAEQAQILGTREAQDLNYGPIIPGYKAGDILAFTGRARNLGTLAASGVVLLGPHANPADFPPADLASGAEALYFTPVYTVTEEDLARDSLELTFAVAHDGGARVIERSFSFDLRTGAVTAGPAR
;
A
#
# COMPACT_ATOMS: atom_id res chain seq x y z
N MET A 1 2.13 -8.10 -9.93
CA MET A 1 2.09 -7.37 -8.65
C MET A 1 3.44 -7.45 -7.95
N GLU A 2 3.78 -6.47 -7.12
CA GLU A 2 4.96 -6.40 -6.25
C GLU A 2 4.54 -5.72 -4.96
N LEU A 3 5.09 -6.14 -3.82
CA LEU A 3 4.92 -5.41 -2.56
C LEU A 3 5.79 -4.15 -2.61
N ARG A 4 5.18 -2.98 -2.44
CA ARG A 4 5.84 -1.68 -2.53
C ARG A 4 6.24 -1.16 -1.15
N SER A 5 5.35 -1.29 -0.17
CA SER A 5 5.56 -0.75 1.16
C SER A 5 4.65 -1.43 2.18
N ILE A 6 5.11 -1.45 3.42
CA ILE A 6 4.32 -1.79 4.60
C ILE A 6 4.32 -0.52 5.46
N THR A 7 3.13 0.01 5.73
CA THR A 7 2.97 1.22 6.53
C THR A 7 2.24 0.86 7.82
N PRO A 8 2.74 1.27 8.99
CA PRO A 8 2.02 1.06 10.24
C PRO A 8 0.59 1.61 10.19
N GLY A 9 -0.34 0.89 10.81
CA GLY A 9 -1.70 1.37 10.99
C GLY A 9 -1.71 2.75 11.65
N ARG A 10 -2.51 3.67 11.09
CA ARG A 10 -2.61 5.04 11.61
C ARG A 10 -3.56 5.05 12.81
N PRO A 11 -3.23 5.77 13.90
CA PRO A 11 -4.18 5.95 14.98
C PRO A 11 -5.39 6.75 14.50
N PRO A 12 -6.58 6.55 15.09
CA PRO A 12 -7.75 7.36 14.78
C PRO A 12 -7.58 8.82 15.23
N VAL A 13 -6.77 9.05 16.27
CA VAL A 13 -6.43 10.36 16.81
C VAL A 13 -4.95 10.38 17.12
N TRP A 14 -4.24 11.37 16.57
CA TRP A 14 -2.84 11.59 16.86
C TRP A 14 -2.65 12.27 18.20
N GLN A 15 -1.68 11.79 18.97
CA GLN A 15 -1.34 12.30 20.29
C GLN A 15 0.11 12.77 20.33
N ASN A 16 0.40 13.82 21.08
CA ASN A 16 1.75 14.32 21.29
C ASN A 16 2.20 14.01 22.72
N ALA A 17 3.48 13.67 22.87
CA ALA A 17 4.13 13.49 24.16
C ALA A 17 5.54 14.10 24.09
N GLY A 18 5.96 14.74 25.19
CA GLY A 18 7.19 15.52 25.24
C GLY A 18 7.18 16.76 24.34
N GLU A 19 8.37 17.22 23.96
CA GLU A 19 8.54 18.33 23.02
C GLU A 19 8.13 17.92 21.61
N PHE A 20 7.40 18.79 20.92
CA PHE A 20 7.04 18.60 19.52
C PHE A 20 7.09 19.94 18.80
N HIS A 21 7.34 19.88 17.49
CA HIS A 21 7.31 21.04 16.63
C HIS A 21 6.28 20.84 15.52
N VAL A 22 5.38 21.80 15.39
CA VAL A 22 4.43 21.84 14.28
C VAL A 22 5.10 22.57 13.12
N LEU A 23 5.35 21.83 12.05
CA LEU A 23 5.76 22.40 10.78
C LEU A 23 4.51 22.98 10.11
N PRO A 24 4.47 24.29 9.87
CA PRO A 24 3.34 24.93 9.20
C PRO A 24 3.10 24.29 7.83
N SER A 25 1.83 24.10 7.47
CA SER A 25 1.43 23.61 6.15
C SER A 25 1.40 24.72 5.09
N ASP A 26 1.66 25.98 5.48
CA ASP A 26 1.70 27.12 4.58
C ASP A 26 3.06 27.25 3.89
N ASN A 27 3.04 27.31 2.56
CA ASN A 27 4.20 27.55 1.71
C ASN A 27 4.68 29.02 1.73
N ASP A 28 4.26 29.81 2.72
CA ASP A 28 4.53 31.25 2.78
C ASP A 28 5.94 31.59 3.27
N ARG A 29 6.77 30.59 3.53
CA ARG A 29 8.21 30.74 3.79
C ARG A 29 8.99 30.25 2.58
N ASP A 30 10.12 30.91 2.28
CA ASP A 30 11.08 30.70 1.16
C ASP A 30 11.68 29.27 1.06
N TRP A 31 10.87 28.24 1.20
CA TRP A 31 11.31 26.86 1.15
C TRP A 31 11.33 26.42 -0.30
N ASP A 32 12.50 25.94 -0.73
CA ASP A 32 12.66 25.35 -2.04
C ASP A 32 11.75 24.10 -2.20
N VAL A 33 11.29 23.88 -3.43
CA VAL A 33 10.35 22.81 -3.78
C VAL A 33 10.94 21.42 -3.51
N GLN A 34 12.27 21.28 -3.55
CA GLN A 34 12.94 20.01 -3.18
C GLN A 34 12.87 19.78 -1.67
N THR A 35 13.05 20.83 -0.86
CA THR A 35 12.94 20.73 0.60
C THR A 35 11.56 20.22 1.01
N TRP A 36 10.50 20.69 0.35
CA TRP A 36 9.14 20.21 0.63
C TRP A 36 8.88 18.76 0.23
N LYS A 37 9.56 18.23 -0.79
CA LYS A 37 9.45 16.80 -1.14
C LYS A 37 10.03 15.89 -0.08
N GLU A 38 11.12 16.30 0.56
CA GLU A 38 11.82 15.48 1.56
C GLU A 38 11.10 15.48 2.91
N ILE A 39 10.47 16.59 3.28
CA ILE A 39 9.72 16.70 4.53
C ILE A 39 8.38 15.96 4.39
N GLY A 40 7.79 15.95 3.19
CA GLY A 40 6.48 15.35 2.91
C GLY A 40 5.37 16.37 3.08
N GLN A 41 4.22 16.15 2.43
CA GLN A 41 3.06 17.01 2.62
C GLN A 41 2.11 16.39 3.65
N GLY A 42 1.62 17.21 4.57
CA GLY A 42 0.41 16.89 5.30
C GLY A 42 -0.69 16.58 4.29
N TYR A 43 -1.36 15.43 4.44
CA TYR A 43 -2.33 14.97 3.44
C TYR A 43 -3.61 15.84 3.37
N SER A 44 -3.74 16.83 4.27
CA SER A 44 -4.69 17.94 4.19
C SER A 44 -4.16 19.18 4.92
N ALA A 45 -4.76 20.35 4.66
CA ALA A 45 -4.41 21.60 5.35
C ALA A 45 -4.64 21.53 6.87
N GLU A 46 -5.55 20.65 7.33
CA GLU A 46 -5.79 20.40 8.76
C GLU A 46 -4.77 19.42 9.39
N GLN A 47 -3.93 18.76 8.59
CA GLN A 47 -2.89 17.84 9.05
C GLN A 47 -1.52 18.51 8.95
N ALA A 48 -1.27 19.49 9.82
CA ALA A 48 0.07 20.04 9.97
C ALA A 48 1.09 18.92 10.25
N GLN A 49 2.28 19.03 9.69
CA GLN A 49 3.28 18.00 9.92
C GLN A 49 3.91 18.19 11.29
N ILE A 50 3.97 17.13 12.08
CA ILE A 50 4.47 17.18 13.45
C ILE A 50 5.78 16.40 13.54
N LEU A 51 6.83 17.10 13.96
CA LEU A 51 8.07 16.46 14.43
C LEU A 51 7.91 16.21 15.92
N GLY A 52 7.70 14.94 16.29
CA GLY A 52 7.50 14.50 17.67
C GLY A 52 8.64 13.63 18.18
N THR A 53 8.59 13.33 19.48
CA THR A 53 9.55 12.45 20.16
C THR A 53 9.31 10.98 19.86
N ARG A 54 10.26 10.11 20.25
CA ARG A 54 10.05 8.65 20.28
C ARG A 54 8.85 8.27 21.15
N GLU A 55 8.66 8.95 22.28
CA GLU A 55 7.53 8.73 23.18
C GLU A 55 6.20 8.99 22.48
N ALA A 56 6.09 10.07 21.69
CA ALA A 56 4.91 10.34 20.89
C ALA A 56 4.66 9.25 19.83
N GLN A 57 5.72 8.71 19.20
CA GLN A 57 5.58 7.60 18.26
C GLN A 57 5.07 6.34 18.94
N ASP A 58 5.64 5.97 20.08
CA ASP A 58 5.23 4.78 20.85
C ASP A 58 3.78 4.90 21.35
N LEU A 59 3.33 6.12 21.69
CA LEU A 59 1.94 6.40 22.06
C LEU A 59 0.96 6.17 20.91
N ASN A 60 1.35 6.56 19.69
CA ASN A 60 0.49 6.49 18.50
C ASN A 60 0.50 5.12 17.81
N TYR A 61 1.67 4.47 17.76
CA TYR A 61 1.90 3.23 17.01
C TYR A 61 2.09 2.00 17.91
N GLY A 62 2.18 2.21 19.22
CA GLY A 62 2.53 1.17 20.18
C GLY A 62 4.02 0.81 20.13
N PRO A 63 4.44 -0.19 20.93
CA PRO A 63 5.82 -0.62 20.98
C PRO A 63 6.28 -1.18 19.64
N ILE A 64 7.57 -1.05 19.34
CA ILE A 64 8.19 -1.77 18.22
C ILE A 64 8.11 -3.27 18.53
N ILE A 65 7.52 -4.04 17.61
CA ILE A 65 7.43 -5.49 17.69
C ILE A 65 8.00 -6.10 16.42
N PRO A 66 8.52 -7.35 16.47
CA PRO A 66 8.64 -8.17 15.28
C PRO A 66 7.25 -8.42 14.66
N GLY A 67 7.18 -8.51 13.34
CA GLY A 67 5.93 -8.82 12.65
C GLY A 67 5.00 -7.62 12.44
N TYR A 68 3.71 -7.92 12.35
CA TYR A 68 2.66 -6.99 11.92
C TYR A 68 1.67 -6.70 13.04
N LYS A 69 0.96 -5.57 12.91
CA LYS A 69 -0.15 -5.15 13.76
C LYS A 69 -1.43 -5.01 12.96
N ALA A 70 -2.57 -5.09 13.63
CA ALA A 70 -3.84 -4.77 13.01
C ALA A 70 -3.84 -3.30 12.59
N GLY A 71 -4.35 -3.03 11.41
CA GLY A 71 -4.31 -1.72 10.77
C GLY A 71 -3.10 -1.49 9.87
N ASP A 72 -2.05 -2.32 9.94
CA ASP A 72 -0.91 -2.20 9.02
C ASP A 72 -1.38 -2.30 7.56
N ILE A 73 -0.89 -1.41 6.72
CA ILE A 73 -1.29 -1.28 5.32
C ILE A 73 -0.20 -1.88 4.44
N LEU A 74 -0.55 -2.95 3.74
CA LEU A 74 0.27 -3.59 2.71
C LEU A 74 -0.10 -2.95 1.37
N ALA A 75 0.79 -2.12 0.83
CA ALA A 75 0.58 -1.46 -0.44
C ALA A 75 1.37 -2.14 -1.56
N PHE A 76 0.69 -2.44 -2.66
CA PHE A 76 1.26 -3.13 -3.80
C PHE A 76 1.39 -2.19 -5.01
N THR A 77 2.10 -2.66 -6.02
CA THR A 77 2.08 -2.07 -7.36
C THR A 77 2.13 -3.16 -8.41
N GLY A 78 1.59 -2.92 -9.59
CA GLY A 78 1.68 -3.88 -10.67
C GLY A 78 1.40 -3.29 -12.03
N ARG A 79 1.66 -4.13 -13.03
CA ARG A 79 1.40 -3.84 -14.42
C ARG A 79 0.94 -5.11 -15.11
N ALA A 80 -0.13 -5.00 -15.89
CA ALA A 80 -0.50 -6.00 -16.89
C ALA A 80 -0.08 -5.47 -18.26
N ARG A 81 0.63 -6.27 -19.05
CA ARG A 81 1.02 -5.91 -20.41
C ARG A 81 0.55 -6.98 -21.38
N ASN A 82 -0.14 -6.58 -22.44
CA ASN A 82 -0.50 -7.50 -23.51
C ASN A 82 0.71 -7.74 -24.41
N LEU A 83 1.33 -8.91 -24.26
CA LEU A 83 2.46 -9.36 -25.07
C LEU A 83 2.03 -10.11 -26.33
N GLY A 84 0.74 -10.38 -26.50
CA GLY A 84 0.17 -11.04 -27.66
C GLY A 84 0.01 -10.09 -28.85
N THR A 85 -0.38 -10.66 -29.98
CA THR A 85 -0.67 -9.92 -31.23
C THR A 85 -2.13 -9.47 -31.33
N LEU A 86 -3.03 -10.06 -30.53
CA LEU A 86 -4.46 -9.73 -30.50
C LEU A 86 -4.78 -8.85 -29.30
N ALA A 87 -5.86 -8.08 -29.39
CA ALA A 87 -6.37 -7.33 -28.23
C ALA A 87 -6.87 -8.29 -27.14
N ALA A 88 -6.55 -7.98 -25.89
CA ALA A 88 -7.07 -8.67 -24.71
C ALA A 88 -8.24 -7.86 -24.15
N SER A 89 -9.40 -8.50 -23.99
CA SER A 89 -10.62 -7.82 -23.56
C SER A 89 -10.85 -7.95 -22.06
N GLY A 90 -11.38 -6.92 -21.43
CA GLY A 90 -11.78 -6.93 -20.02
C GLY A 90 -10.66 -7.31 -19.06
N VAL A 91 -9.44 -6.78 -19.28
CA VAL A 91 -8.29 -7.00 -18.40
C VAL A 91 -8.60 -6.35 -17.05
N VAL A 92 -8.62 -7.16 -15.99
CA VAL A 92 -9.03 -6.73 -14.65
C VAL A 92 -8.06 -7.24 -13.59
N LEU A 93 -7.74 -6.37 -12.63
CA LEU A 93 -7.04 -6.77 -11.40
C LEU A 93 -8.05 -7.34 -10.41
N LEU A 94 -7.76 -8.54 -9.93
CA LEU A 94 -8.50 -9.23 -8.87
C LEU A 94 -7.56 -9.47 -7.69
N GLY A 95 -8.15 -9.60 -6.50
CA GLY A 95 -7.44 -9.95 -5.28
C GLY A 95 -8.00 -9.25 -4.06
N PRO A 96 -7.38 -9.46 -2.89
CA PRO A 96 -7.82 -8.88 -1.63
C PRO A 96 -7.28 -7.45 -1.52
N HIS A 97 -7.80 -6.49 -2.29
CA HIS A 97 -7.51 -5.07 -2.09
C HIS A 97 -8.78 -4.27 -1.80
N ALA A 98 -8.66 -3.25 -0.95
CA ALA A 98 -9.78 -2.47 -0.45
C ALA A 98 -10.30 -1.42 -1.46
N ASN A 99 -9.57 -1.17 -2.55
CA ASN A 99 -9.87 -0.13 -3.54
C ASN A 99 -10.09 -0.67 -4.97
N PRO A 100 -11.03 -1.61 -5.20
CA PRO A 100 -11.29 -2.14 -6.54
C PRO A 100 -11.82 -1.10 -7.53
N ALA A 101 -12.52 -0.07 -7.05
CA ALA A 101 -13.04 1.01 -7.89
C ALA A 101 -11.94 1.82 -8.60
N ASP A 102 -10.72 1.84 -8.06
CA ASP A 102 -9.58 2.55 -8.65
C ASP A 102 -8.99 1.82 -9.86
N PHE A 103 -9.36 0.55 -10.08
CA PHE A 103 -8.83 -0.32 -11.13
C PHE A 103 -9.95 -0.94 -11.98
N PRO A 104 -10.75 -0.12 -12.70
CA PRO A 104 -11.80 -0.65 -13.56
C PRO A 104 -11.22 -1.53 -14.68
N PRO A 105 -11.97 -2.55 -15.16
CA PRO A 105 -11.54 -3.36 -16.30
C PRO A 105 -11.23 -2.51 -17.53
N ALA A 106 -10.21 -2.90 -18.29
CA ALA A 106 -9.79 -2.21 -19.50
C ALA A 106 -9.42 -3.19 -20.63
N ASP A 107 -9.67 -2.79 -21.88
CA ASP A 107 -9.17 -3.53 -23.03
C ASP A 107 -7.74 -3.10 -23.34
N LEU A 108 -6.87 -4.07 -23.63
CA LEU A 108 -5.47 -3.82 -23.98
C LEU A 108 -5.19 -4.26 -25.41
N ALA A 109 -4.88 -3.30 -26.29
CA ALA A 109 -4.32 -3.59 -27.60
C ALA A 109 -2.96 -4.30 -27.48
N SER A 110 -2.48 -4.89 -28.57
CA SER A 110 -1.14 -5.49 -28.62
C SER A 110 -0.07 -4.49 -28.17
N GLY A 111 0.78 -4.90 -27.22
CA GLY A 111 1.85 -4.09 -26.66
C GLY A 111 1.43 -3.10 -25.56
N ALA A 112 0.13 -2.82 -25.41
CA ALA A 112 -0.40 -1.90 -24.41
C ALA A 112 -0.34 -2.48 -22.98
N GLU A 113 -0.45 -1.59 -21.99
CA GLU A 113 -0.37 -1.94 -20.58
C GLU A 113 -1.44 -1.24 -19.72
N ALA A 114 -1.89 -1.92 -18.67
CA ALA A 114 -2.64 -1.36 -17.56
C ALA A 114 -1.72 -1.28 -16.34
N LEU A 115 -1.81 -0.16 -15.62
CA LEU A 115 -1.00 0.11 -14.43
C LEU A 115 -1.87 0.09 -13.19
N TYR A 116 -1.39 -0.58 -12.15
CA TYR A 116 -2.07 -0.72 -10.87
C TYR A 116 -1.21 -0.09 -9.78
N PHE A 117 -1.48 1.18 -9.50
CA PHE A 117 -0.76 1.92 -8.46
C PHE A 117 -1.54 1.89 -7.15
N THR A 118 -0.92 1.29 -6.13
CA THR A 118 -1.44 1.29 -4.76
C THR A 118 -2.74 0.49 -4.54
N PRO A 119 -2.88 -0.77 -5.03
CA PRO A 119 -3.80 -1.70 -4.39
C PRO A 119 -3.36 -1.91 -2.94
N VAL A 120 -4.29 -1.80 -2.00
CA VAL A 120 -3.99 -1.86 -0.56
C VAL A 120 -4.76 -2.96 0.14
N TYR A 121 -4.08 -3.69 1.02
CA TYR A 121 -4.69 -4.59 2.00
C TYR A 121 -4.38 -4.10 3.40
N THR A 122 -5.39 -4.08 4.27
CA THR A 122 -5.22 -3.72 5.69
C THR A 122 -5.22 -5.00 6.51
N VAL A 123 -4.14 -5.24 7.26
CA VAL A 123 -4.03 -6.37 8.18
C VAL A 123 -5.10 -6.24 9.27
N THR A 124 -5.86 -7.30 9.50
CA THR A 124 -6.94 -7.32 10.48
C THR A 124 -6.55 -8.10 11.74
N GLU A 125 -7.31 -7.95 12.81
CA GLU A 125 -7.17 -8.79 14.01
C GLU A 125 -7.41 -10.28 13.70
N GLU A 126 -8.26 -10.59 12.72
CA GLU A 126 -8.50 -11.97 12.30
C GLU A 126 -7.26 -12.57 11.64
N ASP A 127 -6.55 -11.79 10.83
CA ASP A 127 -5.29 -12.24 10.22
C ASP A 127 -4.26 -12.59 11.30
N LEU A 128 -4.13 -11.73 12.31
CA LEU A 128 -3.19 -11.91 13.43
C LEU A 128 -3.51 -13.10 14.36
N ALA A 129 -4.71 -13.68 14.25
CA ALA A 129 -5.03 -14.95 14.89
C ALA A 129 -4.30 -16.13 14.24
N ARG A 130 -3.66 -15.92 13.09
CA ARG A 130 -2.84 -16.89 12.35
C ARG A 130 -1.36 -16.48 12.44
N ASP A 131 -0.47 -17.41 12.11
CA ASP A 131 0.97 -17.10 12.05
C ASP A 131 1.41 -16.57 10.69
N SER A 132 0.63 -16.83 9.64
CA SER A 132 0.91 -16.33 8.29
C SER A 132 -0.35 -15.80 7.60
N LEU A 133 -0.13 -14.83 6.71
CA LEU A 133 -1.13 -14.29 5.80
C LEU A 133 -0.70 -14.56 4.36
N GLU A 134 -1.59 -15.15 3.57
CA GLU A 134 -1.40 -15.41 2.15
C GLU A 134 -2.28 -14.49 1.33
N LEU A 135 -1.69 -13.69 0.45
CA LEU A 135 -2.41 -12.81 -0.47
C LEU A 135 -2.10 -13.20 -1.91
N THR A 136 -3.14 -13.51 -2.69
CA THR A 136 -3.02 -13.76 -4.13
C THR A 136 -3.71 -12.66 -4.91
N PHE A 137 -2.96 -12.05 -5.81
CA PHE A 137 -3.48 -11.13 -6.81
C PHE A 137 -3.48 -11.80 -8.17
N ALA A 138 -4.51 -11.51 -8.96
CA ALA A 138 -4.66 -12.07 -10.29
C ALA A 138 -4.95 -10.97 -11.30
N VAL A 139 -4.40 -11.10 -12.50
CA VAL A 139 -4.84 -10.35 -13.67
C VAL A 139 -5.61 -11.33 -14.55
N ALA A 140 -6.91 -11.09 -14.67
CA ALA A 140 -7.79 -11.88 -15.51
C ALA A 140 -8.15 -11.11 -16.79
N HIS A 141 -8.34 -11.82 -17.89
CA HIS A 141 -8.87 -11.23 -19.13
C HIS A 141 -9.72 -12.25 -19.90
N ASP A 142 -10.43 -11.77 -20.93
CA ASP A 142 -11.38 -12.52 -21.77
C ASP A 142 -12.42 -13.27 -20.93
N GLY A 143 -13.06 -12.54 -20.00
CA GLY A 143 -14.10 -13.09 -19.12
C GLY A 143 -13.57 -14.08 -18.06
N GLY A 144 -12.27 -14.04 -17.76
CA GLY A 144 -11.64 -14.93 -16.78
C GLY A 144 -11.10 -16.23 -17.35
N ALA A 145 -11.16 -16.44 -18.67
CA ALA A 145 -10.59 -17.61 -19.32
C ALA A 145 -9.05 -17.65 -19.25
N ARG A 146 -8.43 -16.48 -19.05
CA ARG A 146 -6.99 -16.32 -18.88
C ARG A 146 -6.73 -15.59 -17.58
N VAL A 147 -5.89 -16.17 -16.73
CA VAL A 147 -5.57 -15.64 -15.41
C VAL A 147 -4.06 -15.78 -15.22
N ILE A 148 -3.43 -14.70 -14.76
CA ILE A 148 -2.04 -14.70 -14.31
C ILE A 148 -2.05 -14.30 -12.84
N GLU A 149 -1.49 -15.14 -11.99
CA GLU A 149 -1.53 -14.98 -10.54
C GLU A 149 -0.15 -14.65 -9.97
N ARG A 150 -0.15 -13.95 -8.84
CA ARG A 150 1.02 -13.81 -7.99
C ARG A 150 0.62 -13.80 -6.53
N SER A 151 1.26 -14.67 -5.77
CA SER A 151 1.01 -14.85 -4.33
C SER A 151 2.14 -14.28 -3.48
N PHE A 152 1.79 -13.85 -2.28
CA PHE A 152 2.68 -13.33 -1.26
C PHE A 152 2.35 -13.99 0.07
N SER A 153 3.37 -14.51 0.73
CA SER A 153 3.29 -15.07 2.07
C SER A 153 3.96 -14.12 3.05
N PHE A 154 3.23 -13.71 4.07
CA PHE A 154 3.68 -12.83 5.14
C PHE A 154 3.71 -13.64 6.44
N ASP A 155 4.89 -13.75 7.06
CA ASP A 155 5.01 -14.25 8.43
C ASP A 155 4.61 -13.13 9.38
N LEU A 156 3.44 -13.30 10.02
CA LEU A 156 2.82 -12.27 10.84
C LEU A 156 3.57 -12.03 12.15
N ARG A 157 4.44 -12.96 12.56
CA ARG A 157 5.23 -12.89 13.80
C ARG A 157 6.60 -12.27 13.57
N THR A 158 7.24 -12.56 12.43
CA THR A 158 8.62 -12.11 12.17
C THR A 158 8.71 -10.91 11.25
N GLY A 159 7.69 -10.67 10.41
CA GLY A 159 7.72 -9.63 9.39
C GLY A 159 8.34 -10.09 8.08
N ALA A 160 8.73 -11.36 7.97
CA ALA A 160 9.30 -11.91 6.75
C ALA A 160 8.25 -11.98 5.65
N VAL A 161 8.65 -11.62 4.42
CA VAL A 161 7.81 -11.69 3.24
C VAL A 161 8.48 -12.56 2.20
N THR A 162 7.71 -13.48 1.62
CA THR A 162 8.14 -14.22 0.43
C THR A 162 7.13 -14.02 -0.68
N ALA A 163 7.61 -13.76 -1.90
CA ALA A 163 6.77 -13.66 -3.08
C ALA A 163 6.93 -14.94 -3.91
N GLY A 164 5.80 -15.56 -4.25
CA GLY A 164 5.75 -16.64 -5.23
C GLY A 164 6.06 -16.12 -6.64
N PRO A 165 6.49 -17.00 -7.57
CA PRO A 165 6.61 -16.65 -8.97
C PRO A 165 5.23 -16.29 -9.54
N ALA A 166 5.20 -15.41 -10.54
CA ALA A 166 3.98 -15.20 -11.32
C ALA A 166 3.68 -16.48 -12.12
N ARG A 167 2.42 -16.94 -12.11
CA ARG A 167 1.98 -18.17 -12.76
C ARG A 167 0.81 -17.92 -13.68
#